data_AF-A0A2U2HJV4-F1
#
_entry.id   AF-A0A2U2HJV4-F1
#
_cell.length_a   1.000
_cell.length_b   1.000
_cell.length_c   1.000
_cell.angle_alpha   90.00
_cell.angle_beta   90.00
_cell.angle_gamma   90.00
#
_symmetry.space_group_name_H-M   'P 1'
#
loop_
_entity.id
_entity.type
_entity.pdbx_description
1 polymer ?
#
loop_
_entity_poly.entity_id
_entity_poly.type
_entity_poly.pdbx_seq_one_letter_code
_entity_poly.pdbx_strand_id
1 'polypeptide(L)'
;MSQQINLFNPIFRKQKKYFSSVTMLQGLAIICVACALLAADAARRVRGLQIQAAASATLLAETERRRELAKVQFPPRKRDPVIGAQIAEATARLAALQGASAVLRRGDFGNANGFSEYFRAFARRTVSGLWLTELTVSGANAQIGVKGNTLRAELVPAFMAELAREPVMKGKSFSALNIAQAPEAAPAEGGATPRRYLSFKLDAYGAGARTAGAP
;
A
#
# COMPACT_ATOMS: atom_id res chain seq x y z
N MET A 1 132.06 -22.59 31.56
CA MET A 1 131.37 -22.19 30.32
C MET A 1 129.88 -22.30 30.55
N SER A 2 129.11 -21.23 30.37
CA SER A 2 127.67 -21.19 30.64
C SER A 2 126.91 -21.58 29.37
N GLN A 3 126.22 -22.73 29.40
CA GLN A 3 125.27 -23.11 28.35
C GLN A 3 123.94 -22.42 28.63
N GLN A 4 123.59 -21.44 27.80
CA GLN A 4 122.25 -20.87 27.77
C GLN A 4 121.35 -21.77 26.92
N ILE A 5 120.46 -22.49 27.60
CA ILE A 5 119.39 -23.24 26.95
C ILE A 5 118.30 -22.23 26.58
N ASN A 6 117.98 -22.12 25.28
CA ASN A 6 116.90 -21.26 24.82
C ASN A 6 115.55 -21.96 25.07
N LEU A 7 114.96 -21.73 26.24
CA LEU A 7 113.66 -22.28 26.64
C LEU A 7 112.46 -21.62 25.93
N PHE A 8 112.67 -20.56 25.14
CA PHE A 8 111.58 -19.89 24.43
C PHE A 8 111.35 -20.51 23.06
N ASN A 9 110.96 -21.78 23.05
CA ASN A 9 110.48 -22.44 21.84
C ASN A 9 108.99 -22.07 21.62
N PRO A 10 108.62 -21.34 20.53
CA PRO A 10 107.23 -20.89 20.29
C PRO A 10 106.22 -22.02 20.13
N ILE A 11 106.67 -23.27 20.00
CA ILE A 11 105.84 -24.49 19.99
C ILE A 11 105.11 -24.67 21.34
N PHE A 12 105.60 -24.08 22.43
CA PHE A 12 104.94 -24.08 23.75
C PHE A 12 103.89 -22.97 23.93
N ARG A 13 103.58 -22.16 22.91
CA ARG A 13 102.43 -21.25 22.99
C ARG A 13 101.14 -22.08 22.93
N LYS A 14 100.40 -22.12 24.04
CA LYS A 14 99.01 -22.62 24.11
C LYS A 14 98.17 -21.94 23.03
N GLN A 15 97.96 -22.61 21.91
CA GLN A 15 96.98 -22.19 20.91
C GLN A 15 95.61 -22.21 21.57
N LYS A 16 95.04 -21.02 21.79
CA LYS A 16 93.67 -20.89 22.29
C LYS A 16 92.73 -21.46 21.22
N LYS A 17 92.25 -22.69 21.47
CA LYS A 17 91.24 -23.34 20.65
C LYS A 17 89.90 -22.64 20.90
N TYR A 18 89.59 -21.64 20.09
CA TYR A 18 88.28 -20.98 20.10
C TYR A 18 87.15 -21.93 19.64
N PHE A 19 87.49 -23.02 18.92
CA PHE A 19 86.64 -24.16 18.62
C PHE A 19 87.07 -25.39 19.43
N SER A 20 86.74 -25.40 20.72
CA SER A 20 86.87 -26.60 21.55
C SER A 20 85.63 -27.46 21.31
N SER A 21 85.77 -28.78 21.15
CA SER A 21 84.63 -29.70 20.99
C SER A 21 83.57 -29.53 22.08
N VAL A 22 84.01 -29.08 23.26
CA VAL A 22 83.15 -28.76 24.41
C VAL A 22 82.22 -27.56 24.14
N THR A 23 82.69 -26.49 23.49
CA THR A 23 81.84 -25.32 23.19
C THR A 23 80.83 -25.65 22.09
N MET A 24 81.20 -26.52 21.15
CA MET A 24 80.30 -27.01 20.11
C MET A 24 79.22 -27.93 20.69
N LEU A 25 79.57 -28.79 21.66
CA LEU A 25 78.62 -29.62 22.41
C LEU A 25 77.67 -28.78 23.26
N GLN A 26 78.18 -27.75 23.94
CA GLN A 26 77.35 -26.80 24.71
C GLN A 26 76.40 -26.03 23.81
N GLY A 27 76.86 -25.56 22.65
CA GLY A 27 76.00 -24.90 21.65
C GLY A 27 74.87 -25.82 21.17
N LEU A 28 75.20 -27.09 20.87
CA LEU A 28 74.20 -28.08 20.47
C LEU A 28 73.21 -28.38 21.60
N ALA A 29 73.69 -28.49 22.85
CA ALA A 29 72.82 -28.69 24.01
C ALA A 29 71.86 -27.51 24.19
N ILE A 30 72.33 -26.26 24.05
CA ILE A 30 71.49 -25.06 24.13
C ILE A 30 70.42 -25.08 23.02
N ILE A 31 70.80 -25.43 21.78
CA ILE A 31 69.84 -25.53 20.66
C ILE A 31 68.81 -26.63 20.94
N CYS A 32 69.23 -27.81 21.42
CA CYS A 32 68.32 -28.89 21.78
C CYS A 32 67.35 -28.47 22.89
N VAL A 33 67.83 -27.77 23.92
CA VAL A 33 66.98 -27.24 25.00
C VAL A 33 66.01 -26.20 24.45
N ALA A 34 66.47 -25.27 23.59
CA ALA A 34 65.61 -24.28 22.96
C ALA A 34 64.51 -24.95 22.11
N CYS A 35 64.86 -25.94 21.29
CA CYS A 35 63.91 -26.73 20.51
C CYS A 35 62.91 -27.48 21.41
N ALA A 36 63.37 -28.07 22.51
CA ALA A 36 62.50 -28.78 23.45
C ALA A 36 61.51 -27.82 24.13
N LEU A 37 61.96 -26.61 24.51
CA LEU A 37 61.10 -25.58 25.08
C LEU A 37 60.06 -25.08 24.08
N LEU A 38 60.46 -24.84 22.83
CA LEU A 38 59.53 -24.45 21.75
C LEU A 38 58.52 -25.55 21.43
N ALA A 39 58.96 -26.81 21.36
CA ALA A 39 58.08 -27.95 21.13
C ALA A 39 57.08 -28.12 22.28
N ALA A 40 57.51 -27.93 23.53
CA ALA A 40 56.63 -27.96 24.69
C ALA A 40 55.59 -26.85 24.67
N ASP A 41 55.98 -25.62 24.30
CA ASP A 41 55.05 -24.49 24.17
C ASP A 41 54.04 -24.72 23.03
N ALA A 42 54.52 -25.18 21.86
CA ALA A 42 53.68 -25.54 20.73
C ALA A 42 52.66 -26.63 21.11
N ALA A 43 53.09 -27.69 21.81
CA ALA A 43 52.22 -28.75 22.27
C ALA A 43 51.14 -28.25 23.25
N ARG A 44 51.49 -27.31 24.14
CA ARG A 44 50.51 -26.67 25.05
C ARG A 44 49.48 -25.86 24.27
N ARG A 45 49.91 -25.06 23.28
CA ARG A 45 49.01 -24.26 22.44
C ARG A 45 48.05 -25.15 21.64
N VAL A 46 48.56 -26.22 21.04
CA VAL A 46 47.74 -27.18 20.29
C VAL A 46 46.71 -27.86 21.19
N ARG A 47 47.10 -28.28 22.40
CA ARG A 47 46.15 -28.85 23.37
C ARG A 47 45.07 -27.84 23.77
N GLY A 48 45.43 -26.57 23.99
CA GLY A 48 44.47 -25.51 24.27
C GLY A 48 43.45 -25.33 23.14
N LEU A 49 43.91 -25.30 21.89
CA LEU A 49 43.05 -25.22 20.70
C LEU A 49 42.16 -26.45 20.54
N GLN A 50 42.67 -27.65 20.81
CA GLN A 50 41.89 -28.89 20.76
C GLN A 50 40.76 -28.90 21.79
N ILE A 51 41.02 -28.41 23.02
CA ILE A 51 39.99 -28.29 24.06
C ILE A 51 38.90 -27.30 23.64
N GLN A 52 39.28 -26.15 23.08
CA GLN A 52 38.34 -25.16 22.56
C GLN A 52 37.49 -25.71 21.41
N ALA A 53 38.13 -26.41 20.47
CA ALA A 53 37.44 -27.07 19.36
C ALA A 53 36.44 -28.13 19.87
N ALA A 54 36.84 -28.97 20.83
CA ALA A 54 35.96 -29.96 21.45
C ALA A 54 34.77 -29.31 22.17
N ALA A 55 34.99 -28.22 22.90
CA ALA A 55 33.91 -27.46 23.55
C ALA A 55 32.95 -26.82 22.53
N SER A 56 33.45 -26.34 21.39
CA SER A 56 32.59 -25.82 20.33
C SER A 56 31.76 -26.91 19.65
N ALA A 57 32.35 -28.09 19.45
CA ALA A 57 31.66 -29.24 18.86
C ALA A 57 30.53 -29.75 19.78
N THR A 58 30.73 -29.77 21.10
CA THR A 58 29.68 -30.17 22.04
C THR A 58 28.53 -29.16 22.07
N LEU A 59 28.82 -27.86 22.05
CA LEU A 59 27.80 -26.81 21.96
C LEU A 59 26.98 -26.94 20.67
N LEU A 60 27.64 -27.15 19.52
CA LEU A 60 26.96 -27.36 18.24
C LEU A 60 26.04 -28.58 18.31
N ALA A 61 26.54 -29.73 18.78
CA ALA A 61 25.75 -30.95 18.93
C ALA A 61 24.53 -30.76 19.86
N GLU A 62 24.68 -29.97 20.94
CA GLU A 62 23.57 -29.65 21.82
C GLU A 62 22.53 -28.75 21.13
N THR A 63 22.97 -27.73 20.39
CA THR A 63 22.05 -26.85 19.64
C THR A 63 21.31 -27.60 18.53
N GLU A 64 21.99 -28.54 17.86
CA GLU A 64 21.37 -29.40 16.85
C GLU A 64 20.34 -30.32 17.48
N ARG A 65 20.65 -30.96 18.62
CA ARG A 65 19.67 -31.76 19.37
C ARG A 65 18.47 -30.92 19.81
N ARG A 66 18.69 -29.70 20.31
CA ARG A 66 17.59 -28.78 20.66
C ARG A 66 16.75 -28.41 19.45
N ARG A 67 17.37 -28.20 18.28
CA ARG A 67 16.66 -27.96 17.02
C ARG A 67 15.85 -29.17 16.58
N GLU A 68 16.41 -30.38 16.64
CA GLU A 68 15.68 -31.60 16.30
C GLU A 68 14.52 -31.85 17.27
N LEU A 69 14.73 -31.68 18.57
CA LEU A 69 13.66 -31.73 19.58
C LEU A 69 12.58 -30.67 19.32
N ALA A 70 12.97 -29.44 18.94
CA ALA A 70 12.03 -28.39 18.58
C ALA A 70 11.26 -28.73 17.30
N LYS A 71 11.88 -29.37 16.30
CA LYS A 71 11.17 -29.87 15.11
C LYS A 71 10.18 -30.99 15.44
N VAL A 72 10.51 -31.86 16.40
CA VAL A 72 9.61 -32.94 16.86
C VAL A 72 8.46 -32.39 17.71
N GLN A 73 8.73 -31.43 18.60
CA GLN A 73 7.72 -30.79 19.46
C GLN A 73 6.84 -29.81 18.69
N PHE A 74 7.41 -29.12 17.72
CA PHE A 74 6.72 -28.16 16.84
C PHE A 74 6.94 -28.58 15.38
N PRO A 75 6.29 -29.67 14.93
CA PRO A 75 6.33 -30.03 13.52
C PRO A 75 5.80 -28.83 12.72
N PRO A 76 6.48 -28.43 11.62
CA PRO A 76 6.04 -27.31 10.81
C PRO A 76 4.59 -27.60 10.41
N ARG A 77 3.66 -26.76 10.90
CA ARG A 77 2.24 -26.94 10.70
C ARG A 77 2.00 -27.01 9.20
N LYS A 78 1.77 -28.22 8.68
CA LYS A 78 1.45 -28.41 7.26
C LYS A 78 0.27 -27.50 6.99
N ARG A 79 0.43 -26.56 6.05
CA ARG A 79 -0.66 -25.71 5.60
C ARG A 79 -1.82 -26.63 5.25
N ASP A 80 -2.91 -26.51 6.00
CA ASP A 80 -4.09 -27.31 5.74
C ASP A 80 -4.57 -26.94 4.33
N PRO A 81 -4.58 -27.89 3.37
CA PRO A 81 -5.00 -27.61 2.01
C PRO A 81 -6.43 -27.07 1.95
N VAL A 82 -7.26 -27.41 2.94
CA VAL A 82 -8.64 -26.92 3.06
C VAL A 82 -8.65 -25.41 3.36
N ILE A 83 -7.82 -24.94 4.30
CA ILE A 83 -7.71 -23.51 4.61
C ILE A 83 -7.10 -22.74 3.43
N GLY A 84 -6.14 -23.34 2.72
CA GLY A 84 -5.60 -22.76 1.48
C GLY A 84 -6.68 -22.54 0.41
N ALA A 85 -7.54 -23.54 0.19
CA ALA A 85 -8.65 -23.45 -0.74
C ALA A 85 -9.70 -22.41 -0.31
N GLN A 86 -10.04 -22.34 0.98
CA GLN A 86 -10.99 -21.36 1.51
C GLN A 86 -10.48 -19.91 1.32
N ILE A 87 -9.18 -19.68 1.51
CA ILE A 87 -8.57 -18.35 1.28
C ILE A 87 -8.63 -17.99 -0.21
N ALA A 88 -8.30 -18.93 -1.11
CA ALA A 88 -8.39 -18.71 -2.54
C ALA A 88 -9.82 -18.37 -3.00
N GLU A 89 -10.82 -19.08 -2.45
CA GLU A 89 -12.22 -18.81 -2.77
C GLU A 89 -12.69 -17.45 -2.21
N ALA A 90 -12.37 -17.15 -0.96
CA ALA A 90 -12.73 -15.88 -0.33
C ALA A 90 -12.10 -14.69 -1.06
N THR A 91 -10.84 -14.81 -1.47
CA THR A 91 -10.15 -13.75 -2.24
C THR A 91 -10.75 -13.57 -3.63
N ALA A 92 -11.12 -14.65 -4.32
CA ALA A 92 -11.81 -14.56 -5.61
C ALA A 92 -13.17 -13.86 -5.50
N ARG A 93 -13.97 -14.21 -4.48
CA ARG A 93 -15.26 -13.55 -4.21
C ARG A 93 -15.10 -12.06 -3.92
N LEU A 94 -14.09 -11.71 -3.12
CA LEU A 94 -13.79 -10.32 -2.80
C LEU A 94 -13.40 -9.53 -4.05
N ALA A 95 -12.54 -10.08 -4.90
CA ALA A 95 -12.14 -9.45 -6.16
C ALA A 95 -13.35 -9.22 -7.10
N ALA A 96 -14.26 -10.19 -7.20
CA ALA A 96 -15.47 -10.07 -8.01
C ALA A 96 -16.40 -8.94 -7.49
N LEU A 97 -16.62 -8.89 -6.17
CA LEU A 97 -17.43 -7.83 -5.55
C LEU A 97 -16.81 -6.45 -5.73
N GLN A 98 -15.49 -6.34 -5.60
CA GLN A 98 -14.77 -5.10 -5.83
C GLN A 98 -14.88 -4.66 -7.29
N GLY A 99 -14.73 -5.58 -8.24
CA GLY A 99 -14.92 -5.31 -9.67
C GLY A 99 -16.33 -4.78 -9.98
N ALA A 100 -17.36 -5.46 -9.47
CA ALA A 100 -18.74 -5.00 -9.61
C ALA A 100 -18.96 -3.61 -8.98
N SER A 101 -18.45 -3.37 -7.77
CA SER A 101 -18.56 -2.07 -7.10
C SER A 101 -17.83 -0.95 -7.86
N ALA A 102 -16.69 -1.25 -8.49
CA ALA A 102 -15.93 -0.29 -9.25
C ALA A 102 -16.65 0.11 -10.53
N VAL A 103 -17.31 -0.84 -11.20
CA VAL A 103 -18.17 -0.58 -12.37
C VAL A 103 -19.39 0.26 -11.97
N LEU A 104 -20.04 -0.07 -10.86
CA LEU A 104 -21.16 0.71 -10.33
C LEU A 104 -20.75 2.14 -9.97
N ARG A 105 -19.59 2.31 -9.32
CA ARG A 105 -19.07 3.63 -8.91
C ARG A 105 -18.61 4.47 -10.09
N ARG A 106 -18.18 3.84 -11.20
CA ARG A 106 -17.80 4.55 -12.43
C ARG A 106 -18.98 5.25 -13.09
N GLY A 107 -20.21 4.82 -12.77
CA GLY A 107 -21.42 5.49 -13.27
C GLY A 107 -21.72 5.19 -14.74
N ASP A 108 -21.09 4.18 -15.34
CA ASP A 108 -21.30 3.76 -16.74
C ASP A 108 -22.77 3.34 -17.00
N PHE A 109 -23.53 3.03 -15.94
CA PHE A 109 -24.95 2.67 -15.98
C PHE A 109 -25.90 3.76 -15.46
N GLY A 110 -25.41 4.95 -15.09
CA GLY A 110 -26.23 6.04 -14.56
C GLY A 110 -25.71 6.63 -13.26
N ASN A 111 -26.14 7.86 -12.97
CA ASN A 111 -25.68 8.70 -11.86
C ASN A 111 -25.72 7.97 -10.49
N ALA A 112 -24.55 7.70 -9.92
CA ALA A 112 -24.38 7.01 -8.63
C ALA A 112 -24.83 7.84 -7.40
N ASN A 113 -25.10 9.14 -7.56
CA ASN A 113 -25.53 10.01 -6.46
C ASN A 113 -27.04 9.99 -6.17
N GLY A 114 -27.80 9.13 -6.84
CA GLY A 114 -29.23 8.94 -6.59
C GLY A 114 -30.12 10.11 -7.06
N PHE A 115 -31.40 9.82 -7.29
CA PHE A 115 -32.36 10.81 -7.79
C PHE A 115 -33.00 11.64 -6.67
N SER A 116 -32.93 11.17 -5.42
CA SER A 116 -33.65 11.75 -4.27
C SER A 116 -33.26 13.18 -3.94
N GLU A 117 -31.99 13.54 -4.12
CA GLU A 117 -31.52 14.92 -3.86
C GLU A 117 -32.10 15.93 -4.86
N TYR A 118 -32.39 15.51 -6.10
CA TYR A 118 -33.07 16.37 -7.07
C TYR A 118 -34.49 16.69 -6.60
N PHE A 119 -35.29 15.66 -6.27
CA PHE A 119 -36.65 15.86 -5.75
C PHE A 119 -36.66 16.72 -4.48
N ARG A 120 -35.67 16.53 -3.60
CA ARG A 120 -35.53 17.34 -2.38
C ARG A 120 -35.24 18.82 -2.67
N ALA A 121 -34.42 19.12 -3.67
CA ALA A 121 -34.16 20.50 -4.08
C ALA A 121 -35.42 21.18 -4.66
N PHE A 122 -36.19 20.46 -5.48
CA PHE A 122 -37.47 20.95 -6.00
C PHE A 122 -38.50 21.19 -4.88
N ALA A 123 -38.56 20.31 -3.88
CA ALA A 123 -39.49 20.46 -2.76
C ALA A 123 -39.16 21.64 -1.84
N ARG A 124 -37.88 22.02 -1.71
CA ARG A 124 -37.43 23.15 -0.88
C ARG A 124 -37.77 24.51 -1.51
N ARG A 125 -37.90 24.58 -2.83
CA ARG A 125 -38.13 25.82 -3.57
C ARG A 125 -39.54 25.83 -4.13
N THR A 126 -40.51 26.23 -3.31
CA THR A 126 -41.89 26.47 -3.76
C THR A 126 -42.13 27.96 -3.95
N VAL A 127 -42.61 28.35 -5.14
CA VAL A 127 -43.00 29.75 -5.45
C VAL A 127 -44.52 29.83 -5.43
N SER A 128 -45.07 30.71 -4.61
CA SER A 128 -46.53 30.90 -4.52
C SER A 128 -47.10 31.34 -5.88
N GLY A 129 -48.09 30.61 -6.38
CA GLY A 129 -48.70 30.84 -7.69
C GLY A 129 -48.13 30.02 -8.84
N LEU A 130 -47.22 29.08 -8.55
CA LEU A 130 -46.70 28.08 -9.48
C LEU A 130 -46.87 26.68 -8.87
N TRP A 131 -47.35 25.71 -9.65
CA TRP A 131 -47.42 24.30 -9.24
C TRP A 131 -46.85 23.40 -10.33
N LEU A 132 -46.17 22.34 -9.90
CA LEU A 132 -45.57 21.35 -10.80
C LEU A 132 -46.55 20.20 -11.01
N THR A 133 -46.71 19.77 -12.26
CA THR A 133 -47.56 18.64 -12.64
C THR A 133 -46.75 17.41 -13.02
N GLU A 134 -45.56 17.61 -13.56
CA GLU A 134 -44.70 16.51 -14.01
C GLU A 134 -43.22 16.86 -13.77
N LEU A 135 -42.49 15.92 -13.19
CA LEU A 135 -41.04 16.01 -13.01
C LEU A 135 -40.41 14.70 -13.49
N THR A 136 -39.59 14.80 -14.53
CA THR A 136 -38.87 13.66 -15.10
C THR A 136 -37.37 13.89 -14.93
N VAL A 137 -36.67 12.87 -14.44
CA VAL A 137 -35.20 12.87 -14.36
C VAL A 137 -34.71 11.61 -15.06
N SER A 138 -33.83 11.76 -16.05
CA SER A 138 -33.41 10.65 -16.92
C SER A 138 -31.91 10.67 -17.23
N GLY A 139 -31.33 9.46 -17.25
CA GLY A 139 -30.00 9.16 -17.80
C GLY A 139 -28.79 9.52 -16.93
N ALA A 140 -27.61 9.09 -17.38
CA ALA A 140 -26.31 9.35 -16.76
C ALA A 140 -25.95 10.85 -16.74
N ASN A 141 -26.42 11.62 -17.72
CA ASN A 141 -26.23 13.07 -17.80
C ASN A 141 -27.24 13.89 -16.97
N ALA A 142 -28.16 13.20 -16.27
CA ALA A 142 -29.22 13.78 -15.48
C ALA A 142 -29.93 14.93 -16.23
N GLN A 143 -30.60 14.56 -17.33
CA GLN A 143 -31.55 15.40 -18.03
C GLN A 143 -32.79 15.53 -17.14
N ILE A 144 -33.26 16.76 -16.95
CA ILE A 144 -34.37 17.08 -16.04
C ILE A 144 -35.44 17.79 -16.86
N GLY A 145 -36.62 17.18 -16.96
CA GLY A 145 -37.81 17.78 -17.54
C GLY A 145 -38.78 18.19 -16.44
N VAL A 146 -39.25 19.44 -16.48
CA VAL A 146 -40.21 19.97 -15.51
C VAL A 146 -41.39 20.53 -16.27
N LYS A 147 -42.60 20.13 -15.88
CA LYS A 147 -43.85 20.73 -16.37
C LYS A 147 -44.66 21.21 -15.20
N GLY A 148 -45.30 22.35 -15.38
CA GLY A 148 -46.14 22.94 -14.37
C GLY A 148 -47.06 23.99 -14.95
N ASN A 149 -47.85 24.59 -14.07
CA ASN A 149 -48.67 25.74 -14.39
C ASN A 149 -48.32 26.91 -13.48
N THR A 150 -48.57 28.11 -13.98
CA THR A 150 -48.33 29.36 -13.29
C THR A 150 -49.48 30.34 -13.50
N LEU A 151 -49.74 31.17 -12.49
CA LEU A 151 -50.69 32.28 -12.57
C LEU A 151 -50.14 33.50 -13.32
N ARG A 152 -48.80 33.63 -13.41
CA ARG A 152 -48.11 34.75 -14.07
C ARG A 152 -46.86 34.26 -14.79
N ALA A 153 -46.66 34.71 -16.03
CA ALA A 153 -45.49 34.31 -16.83
C ALA A 153 -44.15 34.72 -16.18
N GLU A 154 -44.13 35.86 -15.47
CA GLU A 154 -42.95 36.43 -14.81
C GLU A 154 -42.40 35.58 -13.67
N LEU A 155 -43.21 34.67 -13.10
CA LEU A 155 -42.78 33.81 -12.00
C LEU A 155 -41.88 32.65 -12.47
N VAL A 156 -41.92 32.29 -13.76
CA VAL A 156 -41.15 31.16 -14.28
C VAL A 156 -39.64 31.49 -14.32
N PRO A 157 -39.18 32.64 -14.86
CA PRO A 157 -37.76 33.01 -14.81
C PRO A 157 -37.23 33.19 -13.37
N ALA A 158 -38.05 33.73 -12.47
CA ALA A 158 -37.68 33.87 -11.05
C ALA A 158 -37.48 32.50 -10.38
N PHE A 159 -38.37 31.54 -10.65
CA PHE A 159 -38.24 30.16 -10.19
C PHE A 159 -36.97 29.48 -10.75
N MET A 160 -36.65 29.70 -12.03
CA MET A 160 -35.43 29.16 -12.65
C MET A 160 -34.15 29.71 -12.01
N ALA A 161 -34.11 31.02 -11.71
CA ALA A 161 -32.97 31.66 -11.07
C ALA A 161 -32.72 31.14 -9.64
N GLU A 162 -33.80 30.88 -8.88
CA GLU A 162 -33.72 30.27 -7.56
C GLU A 162 -33.26 28.81 -7.63
N LEU A 163 -33.78 28.04 -8.59
CA LEU A 163 -33.39 26.64 -8.77
C LEU A 163 -31.93 26.49 -9.23
N ALA A 164 -31.42 27.43 -10.04
CA ALA A 164 -30.02 27.47 -10.47
C ALA A 164 -29.02 27.71 -9.31
N ARG A 165 -29.48 28.23 -8.16
CA ARG A 165 -28.65 28.45 -6.96
C ARG A 165 -28.46 27.19 -6.12
N GLU A 166 -29.27 26.16 -6.33
CA GLU A 166 -29.18 24.91 -5.57
C GLU A 166 -27.91 24.12 -5.94
N PRO A 167 -27.21 23.52 -4.95
CA PRO A 167 -25.95 22.82 -5.18
C PRO A 167 -26.09 21.62 -6.13
N VAL A 168 -27.26 20.98 -6.17
CA VAL A 168 -27.56 19.85 -7.07
C VAL A 168 -27.77 20.27 -8.53
N MET A 169 -27.94 21.57 -8.79
CA MET A 169 -28.13 22.16 -10.12
C MET A 169 -26.87 22.85 -10.66
N LYS A 170 -25.79 22.94 -9.86
CA LYS A 170 -24.51 23.52 -10.30
C LYS A 170 -23.93 22.72 -11.48
N GLY A 171 -23.71 23.40 -12.60
CA GLY A 171 -23.24 22.77 -13.85
C GLY A 171 -24.34 22.19 -14.73
N LYS A 172 -25.62 22.47 -14.44
CA LYS A 172 -26.76 22.17 -15.32
C LYS A 172 -27.37 23.49 -15.80
N SER A 173 -27.61 23.59 -17.10
CA SER A 173 -28.26 24.77 -17.70
C SER A 173 -29.61 24.39 -18.30
N PHE A 174 -30.63 25.18 -17.99
CA PHE A 174 -31.94 25.10 -18.64
C PHE A 174 -31.80 25.61 -20.08
N SER A 175 -32.19 24.81 -21.07
CA SER A 175 -31.95 25.13 -22.49
C SER A 175 -33.24 25.36 -23.28
N ALA A 176 -34.37 24.82 -22.84
CA ALA A 176 -35.65 25.01 -23.52
C ALA A 176 -36.73 25.41 -22.51
N LEU A 177 -37.35 26.57 -22.74
CA LEU A 177 -38.53 27.04 -22.03
C LEU A 177 -39.64 27.24 -23.05
N ASN A 178 -40.75 26.53 -22.89
CA ASN A 178 -41.96 26.72 -23.68
C ASN A 178 -43.11 27.10 -22.74
N ILE A 179 -43.72 28.26 -22.97
CA ILE A 179 -44.87 28.75 -22.23
C ILE A 179 -46.07 28.75 -23.18
N ALA A 180 -47.08 27.94 -22.86
CA ALA A 180 -48.31 27.85 -23.62
C ALA A 180 -49.50 28.23 -22.74
N GLN A 181 -50.44 28.99 -23.30
CA GLN A 181 -51.70 29.25 -22.62
C GLN A 181 -52.45 27.92 -22.50
N ALA A 182 -52.76 27.53 -21.27
CA ALA A 182 -53.46 26.27 -21.06
C ALA A 182 -54.90 26.38 -21.57
N PRO A 183 -55.47 25.31 -22.15
CA PRO A 183 -56.88 25.27 -22.46
C PRO A 183 -57.67 25.46 -21.15
N GLU A 184 -58.74 26.23 -21.23
CA GLU A 184 -59.62 26.52 -20.10
C GLU A 184 -60.05 25.22 -19.42
N ALA A 185 -59.64 25.03 -18.15
CA ALA A 185 -60.06 23.86 -17.38
C ALA A 185 -61.59 23.86 -17.30
N ALA A 186 -62.20 22.77 -17.73
CA ALA A 186 -63.61 22.50 -17.47
C ALA A 186 -63.89 22.64 -15.96
N PRO A 187 -65.05 23.19 -15.57
CA PRO A 187 -65.33 23.55 -14.19
C PRO A 187 -65.27 22.29 -13.30
N ALA A 188 -64.35 22.30 -12.34
CA ALA A 188 -64.41 21.36 -11.22
C ALA A 188 -65.65 21.71 -10.38
N GLU A 189 -66.47 20.70 -10.06
CA GLU A 189 -67.66 20.85 -9.24
C GLU A 189 -67.30 21.50 -7.90
N GLY A 190 -67.61 22.79 -7.77
CA GLY A 190 -67.23 23.58 -6.61
C GLY A 190 -66.99 25.06 -6.90
N GLY A 191 -67.92 25.75 -7.57
CA GLY A 191 -68.18 27.19 -7.43
C GLY A 191 -67.02 28.19 -7.54
N ALA A 192 -65.91 27.88 -8.21
CA ALA A 192 -64.79 28.81 -8.37
C ALA A 192 -64.67 29.29 -9.83
N THR A 193 -64.74 30.61 -10.02
CA THR A 193 -64.50 31.31 -11.30
C THR A 193 -63.25 30.78 -12.02
N PRO A 194 -63.27 30.62 -13.36
CA PRO A 194 -62.13 30.10 -14.11
C PRO A 194 -60.96 31.08 -14.01
N ARG A 195 -59.94 30.72 -13.23
CA ARG A 195 -58.68 31.45 -13.20
C ARG A 195 -57.86 31.04 -14.40
N ARG A 196 -57.53 31.99 -15.29
CA ARG A 196 -56.58 31.78 -16.38
C ARG A 196 -55.23 31.38 -15.80
N TYR A 197 -54.73 30.22 -16.21
CA TYR A 197 -53.38 29.75 -15.88
C TYR A 197 -52.60 29.48 -17.16
N LEU A 198 -51.28 29.62 -17.07
CA LEU A 198 -50.34 29.34 -18.15
C LEU A 198 -49.64 28.03 -17.83
N SER A 199 -49.50 27.15 -18.81
CA SER A 199 -48.69 25.94 -18.69
C SER A 199 -47.27 26.23 -19.17
N PHE A 200 -46.27 25.69 -18.48
CA PHE A 200 -44.88 25.80 -18.89
C PHE A 200 -44.20 24.43 -18.90
N LYS A 201 -43.26 24.28 -19.83
CA LYS A 201 -42.39 23.12 -20.00
C LYS A 201 -40.95 23.61 -19.99
N LEU A 202 -40.12 22.96 -19.18
CA LEU A 202 -38.72 23.32 -18.97
C LEU A 202 -37.84 22.08 -19.10
N ASP A 203 -36.83 22.13 -19.97
CA ASP A 203 -35.83 21.07 -20.10
C ASP A 203 -34.44 21.58 -19.71
N ALA A 204 -33.80 20.86 -18.80
CA ALA A 204 -32.46 21.12 -18.30
C ALA A 204 -31.50 19.99 -18.65
N TYR A 205 -30.29 20.35 -19.10
CA TYR A 205 -29.25 19.41 -19.46
C TYR A 205 -27.99 19.64 -18.62
N GLY A 206 -27.24 18.58 -18.33
CA GLY A 206 -25.89 18.70 -17.80
C GLY A 206 -24.96 19.37 -18.80
N ALA A 207 -24.08 20.27 -18.33
CA ALA A 207 -23.20 21.11 -19.17
C ALA A 207 -22.27 20.34 -20.13
N GLY A 208 -22.19 19.01 -20.05
CA GLY A 208 -21.45 18.16 -21.01
C GLY A 208 -22.22 17.78 -22.29
N ALA A 209 -23.52 18.08 -22.40
CA ALA A 209 -24.33 17.64 -23.55
C ALA A 209 -24.38 18.63 -24.73
N ARG A 210 -23.70 19.78 -24.64
CA ARG A 210 -23.80 20.86 -25.66
C ARG A 210 -22.97 20.64 -26.93
N THR A 211 -22.37 19.46 -27.13
CA THR A 211 -21.50 19.18 -28.28
C THR A 211 -22.08 18.22 -29.33
N ALA A 212 -23.32 17.75 -29.19
CA ALA A 212 -23.94 16.90 -30.20
C ALA A 212 -25.35 17.37 -30.53
N GLY A 213 -25.48 18.32 -31.47
CA GLY A 213 -26.79 18.62 -32.04
C GLY A 213 -26.90 19.98 -32.72
N ALA A 214 -26.62 19.96 -34.02
CA ALA A 214 -27.25 20.72 -35.11
C ALA A 214 -26.55 21.99 -35.62
N PRO A 215 -26.78 22.32 -36.91
CA PRO A 215 -27.31 21.49 -38.00
C PRO A 215 -26.21 20.78 -38.82
#